data_AF-A0A536L3D3-F1
#
_entry.id   AF-A0A536L3D3-F1
#
_cell.length_a   1.000
_cell.length_b   1.000
_cell.length_c   1.000
_cell.angle_alpha   90.00
_cell.angle_beta   90.00
_cell.angle_gamma   90.00
#
_symmetry.space_group_name_H-M   'P 1'
#
loop_
_entity.id
_entity.type
_entity.pdbx_description
1 polymer ?
#
loop_
_entity_poly.entity_id
_entity_poly.type
_entity_poly.pdbx_seq_one_letter_code
_entity_poly.pdbx_strand_id
1 'polypeptide(L)'
;MGIWNAILNNHVSLKGAIGTSSAFCMPAFSQRLGAGSIGVYAADKPDADISPAALSPDGRALLARAKAAYTGSAMDIPAVAGFVGGWTLVHDVLPNVGGAVSAESIRSVALGVDVPVGDSINGGGVKFAGPGALDEGQNTRAAAVVGQWRAVGVMKVVYPAAYAQ
;
A
#
# COMPACT_ATOMS: atom_id res chain seq x y z
N MET A 1 12.29 -13.77 10.58
CA MET A 1 12.88 -15.03 10.07
C MET A 1 12.91 -16.14 11.13
N GLY A 2 13.45 -15.93 12.34
CA GLY A 2 13.60 -16.99 13.35
C GLY A 2 12.32 -17.77 13.68
N ILE A 3 11.20 -17.08 13.89
CA ILE A 3 9.90 -17.72 14.17
C ILE A 3 9.43 -18.59 12.99
N TRP A 4 9.55 -18.12 11.76
CA TRP A 4 9.08 -18.87 10.59
C TRP A 4 9.93 -20.11 10.34
N ASN A 5 11.26 -19.99 10.46
CA ASN A 5 12.13 -21.15 10.40
C ASN A 5 11.81 -22.17 11.50
N ALA A 6 11.47 -21.72 12.71
CA ALA A 6 11.06 -22.61 13.79
C ALA A 6 9.73 -23.34 13.45
N ILE A 7 8.74 -22.65 12.89
CA ILE A 7 7.48 -23.26 12.43
C ILE A 7 7.76 -24.37 11.41
N LEU A 8 8.59 -24.08 10.41
CA LEU A 8 8.95 -25.04 9.36
C LEU A 8 9.73 -26.24 9.93
N ASN A 9 10.76 -25.98 10.74
CA ASN A 9 11.61 -27.02 11.32
C ASN A 9 10.89 -27.93 12.32
N ASN A 10 9.80 -27.44 12.93
CA ASN A 10 8.98 -28.23 13.86
C ASN A 10 7.72 -28.81 13.20
N HIS A 11 7.58 -28.71 11.87
CA HIS A 11 6.45 -29.25 11.12
C HIS A 11 5.07 -28.83 11.67
N VAL A 12 4.97 -27.59 12.15
CA VAL A 12 3.71 -27.06 12.69
C VAL A 12 2.69 -26.95 11.56
N SER A 13 1.57 -27.68 11.67
CA SER A 13 0.50 -27.62 10.66
C SER A 13 -0.32 -26.34 10.83
N LEU A 14 -0.31 -25.50 9.80
CA LEU A 14 -1.11 -24.26 9.75
C LEU A 14 -2.10 -24.37 8.59
N LYS A 15 -3.38 -24.02 8.85
CA LYS A 15 -4.39 -23.88 7.79
C LYS A 15 -4.11 -22.66 6.89
N GLY A 16 -3.45 -21.65 7.45
CA GLY A 16 -3.00 -20.45 6.76
C GLY A 16 -2.05 -19.68 7.66
N ALA A 17 -1.03 -19.08 7.07
CA ALA A 17 -0.12 -18.19 7.74
C ALA A 17 -0.25 -16.80 7.12
N ILE A 18 -0.75 -15.85 7.90
CA ILE A 18 -0.94 -14.46 7.47
C ILE A 18 -0.04 -13.59 8.32
N GLY A 19 0.97 -13.00 7.69
CA GLY A 19 1.78 -11.96 8.30
C GLY A 19 1.22 -10.57 8.00
N THR A 20 1.66 -9.59 8.78
CA THR A 20 1.44 -8.16 8.50
C THR A 20 2.79 -7.47 8.38
N SER A 21 2.80 -6.28 7.76
CA SER A 21 3.99 -5.41 7.63
C SER A 21 5.05 -5.88 6.62
N SER A 22 6.04 -5.01 6.43
CA SER A 22 7.22 -5.18 5.57
C SER A 22 8.00 -6.47 5.84
N ALA A 23 7.86 -7.04 7.03
CA ALA A 23 8.50 -8.31 7.39
C ALA A 23 8.01 -9.50 6.56
N PHE A 24 6.80 -9.45 5.98
CA PHE A 24 6.18 -10.56 5.23
C PHE A 24 5.88 -10.22 3.76
N CYS A 25 5.69 -8.94 3.43
CA CYS A 25 5.32 -8.52 2.07
C CYS A 25 6.51 -8.15 1.17
N MET A 26 7.69 -7.87 1.75
CA MET A 26 8.85 -7.44 0.96
C MET A 26 9.55 -8.63 0.27
N PRO A 27 10.09 -8.47 -0.96
CA PRO A 27 10.80 -9.53 -1.69
C PRO A 27 11.90 -10.23 -0.89
N ALA A 28 12.60 -9.50 -0.02
CA ALA A 28 13.65 -10.04 0.84
C ALA A 28 13.17 -11.17 1.77
N PHE A 29 11.90 -11.15 2.20
CA PHE A 29 11.32 -12.24 2.99
C PHE A 29 11.34 -13.55 2.22
N SER A 30 10.78 -13.53 1.00
CA SER A 30 10.67 -14.72 0.16
C SER A 30 12.05 -15.18 -0.34
N GLN A 31 12.91 -14.26 -0.75
CA GLN A 31 14.28 -14.58 -1.19
C GLN A 31 15.09 -15.30 -0.09
N ARG A 32 14.93 -14.88 1.17
CA ARG A 32 15.68 -15.49 2.28
C ARG A 32 15.12 -16.84 2.74
N LEU A 33 13.82 -17.08 2.56
CA LEU A 33 13.17 -18.34 2.91
C LEU A 33 13.14 -19.36 1.77
N GLY A 34 13.33 -18.91 0.54
CA GLY A 34 13.16 -19.73 -0.64
C GLY A 34 11.75 -20.35 -0.70
N ALA A 35 11.69 -21.63 -1.05
CA ALA A 35 10.43 -22.37 -1.18
C ALA A 35 9.58 -22.37 0.12
N GLY A 36 10.19 -22.18 1.29
CA GLY A 36 9.50 -22.10 2.57
C GLY A 36 8.60 -20.86 2.72
N SER A 37 8.66 -19.90 1.80
CA SER A 37 7.74 -18.76 1.75
C SER A 37 6.46 -19.04 0.95
N ILE A 38 6.46 -20.05 0.08
CA ILE A 38 5.33 -20.32 -0.82
C ILE A 38 4.08 -20.68 -0.02
N GLY A 39 2.97 -20.02 -0.33
CA GLY A 39 1.70 -20.20 0.36
C GLY A 39 1.48 -19.25 1.55
N VAL A 40 2.53 -18.58 2.04
CA VAL A 40 2.42 -17.55 3.08
C VAL A 40 1.70 -16.33 2.53
N TYR A 41 0.77 -15.80 3.32
CA TYR A 41 0.03 -14.59 3.01
C TYR A 41 0.62 -13.38 3.76
N ALA A 42 0.47 -12.20 3.18
CA ALA A 42 0.80 -10.93 3.82
C ALA A 42 -0.32 -9.92 3.60
N ALA A 43 -0.78 -9.29 4.68
CA ALA A 43 -1.70 -8.14 4.62
C ALA A 43 -0.91 -6.83 4.69
N ASP A 44 -0.98 -6.01 3.63
CA ASP A 44 -0.30 -4.70 3.56
C ASP A 44 -0.95 -3.81 2.47
N LYS A 45 -0.29 -2.71 2.14
CA LYS A 45 -0.63 -1.78 1.06
C LYS A 45 -0.20 -2.38 -0.30
N PRO A 46 -0.89 -2.07 -1.41
CA PRO A 46 -0.47 -2.46 -2.75
C PRO A 46 0.84 -1.77 -3.18
N ASP A 47 1.61 -2.44 -4.02
CA ASP A 47 2.70 -1.82 -4.79
C ASP A 47 2.20 -1.32 -6.16
N ALA A 48 3.13 -1.03 -7.07
CA ALA A 48 2.81 -0.53 -8.40
C ALA A 48 2.45 -1.63 -9.42
N ASP A 49 2.56 -2.92 -9.07
CA ASP A 49 2.05 -4.05 -9.87
C ASP A 49 0.61 -4.39 -9.45
N ILE A 50 -0.26 -3.39 -9.56
CA ILE A 50 -1.66 -3.47 -9.14
C ILE A 50 -2.60 -3.84 -10.30
N SER A 51 -3.70 -4.51 -9.98
CA SER A 51 -4.75 -4.84 -10.95
C SER A 51 -5.33 -3.56 -11.56
N PRO A 52 -5.44 -3.45 -12.90
CA PRO A 52 -6.08 -2.30 -13.55
C PRO A 52 -7.55 -2.08 -13.13
N ALA A 53 -8.23 -3.12 -12.63
CA ALA A 53 -9.60 -3.05 -12.13
C ALA A 53 -9.71 -2.29 -10.80
N ALA A 54 -8.62 -2.15 -10.05
CA ALA A 54 -8.57 -1.35 -8.83
C ALA A 54 -8.33 0.14 -9.11
N LEU A 55 -8.13 0.54 -10.36
CA LEU A 55 -7.80 1.91 -10.75
C LEU A 55 -8.93 2.54 -11.56
N SER A 56 -9.19 3.82 -11.30
CA SER A 56 -9.97 4.67 -12.19
C SER A 56 -9.13 5.03 -13.43
N PRO A 57 -9.71 5.67 -14.47
CA PRO A 57 -8.93 6.25 -15.55
C PRO A 57 -7.83 7.22 -15.08
N ASP A 58 -8.14 8.05 -14.09
CA ASP A 58 -7.21 9.05 -13.55
C ASP A 58 -6.10 8.40 -12.73
N GLY A 59 -6.43 7.39 -11.91
CA GLY A 59 -5.43 6.60 -11.18
C GLY A 59 -4.50 5.84 -12.12
N ARG A 60 -5.01 5.30 -13.24
CA ARG A 60 -4.16 4.69 -14.28
C ARG A 60 -3.21 5.71 -14.91
N ALA A 61 -3.71 6.89 -15.24
CA ALA A 61 -2.90 7.95 -15.81
C ALA A 61 -1.82 8.44 -14.82
N LEU A 62 -2.15 8.60 -13.55
CA LEU A 62 -1.21 8.99 -12.51
C LEU A 62 -0.16 7.91 -12.26
N LEU A 63 -0.55 6.63 -12.21
CA LEU A 63 0.37 5.50 -12.08
C LEU A 63 1.37 5.46 -13.25
N ALA A 64 0.89 5.68 -14.48
CA ALA A 64 1.76 5.73 -15.65
C ALA A 64 2.78 6.89 -15.56
N ARG A 65 2.34 8.08 -15.12
CA ARG A 65 3.24 9.23 -14.90
C ARG A 65 4.26 8.94 -13.79
N ALA A 66 3.81 8.37 -12.68
CA ALA A 66 4.68 8.02 -11.56
C ALA A 66 5.76 7.02 -11.98
N LYS A 67 5.36 5.94 -12.69
CA LYS A 67 6.30 4.95 -13.24
C LYS A 67 7.29 5.55 -14.23
N ALA A 68 6.86 6.48 -15.08
CA ALA A 68 7.74 7.14 -16.04
C ALA A 68 8.76 8.08 -15.38
N ALA A 69 8.39 8.72 -14.26
CA ALA A 69 9.27 9.63 -13.52
C ALA A 69 10.19 8.90 -12.53
N TYR A 70 9.87 7.67 -12.14
CA TYR A 70 10.60 6.93 -11.13
C TYR A 70 11.90 6.34 -11.69
N THR A 71 13.03 6.64 -11.05
CA THR A 71 14.37 6.22 -11.49
C THR A 71 14.93 5.02 -10.72
N GLY A 72 14.20 4.52 -9.71
CA GLY A 72 14.57 3.30 -9.00
C GLY A 72 14.24 2.03 -9.79
N SER A 73 14.70 0.88 -9.30
CA SER A 73 14.54 -0.41 -9.99
C SER A 73 13.10 -0.93 -10.02
N ALA A 74 12.34 -0.70 -8.96
CA ALA A 74 10.92 -1.04 -8.87
C ALA A 74 10.20 -0.04 -7.96
N MET A 75 8.92 0.23 -8.22
CA MET A 75 8.06 0.97 -7.28
C MET A 75 7.35 -0.02 -6.35
N ASP A 76 8.13 -0.60 -5.44
CA ASP A 76 7.63 -1.47 -4.38
C ASP A 76 6.90 -0.67 -3.28
N ILE A 77 6.27 -1.39 -2.34
CA ILE A 77 5.32 -0.85 -1.35
C ILE A 77 5.79 0.46 -0.69
N PRO A 78 7.05 0.61 -0.21
CA PRO A 78 7.49 1.86 0.41
C PRO A 78 7.55 3.04 -0.56
N ALA A 79 7.99 2.81 -1.81
CA ALA A 79 8.06 3.84 -2.84
C ALA A 79 6.65 4.34 -3.20
N VAL A 80 5.70 3.41 -3.32
CA VAL A 80 4.29 3.73 -3.58
C VAL A 80 3.66 4.49 -2.42
N ALA A 81 3.88 4.06 -1.18
CA ALA A 81 3.38 4.76 0.01
C ALA A 81 3.93 6.19 0.11
N GLY A 82 5.24 6.36 -0.16
CA GLY A 82 5.90 7.66 -0.22
C GLY A 82 5.33 8.55 -1.33
N PHE A 83 5.10 7.98 -2.52
CA PHE A 83 4.47 8.72 -3.62
C PHE A 83 3.05 9.17 -3.25
N VAL A 84 2.18 8.28 -2.75
CA VAL A 84 0.80 8.62 -2.43
C VAL A 84 0.76 9.72 -1.36
N GLY A 85 1.49 9.56 -0.25
CA GLY A 85 1.52 10.57 0.81
C GLY A 85 2.14 11.90 0.36
N GLY A 86 3.23 11.84 -0.41
CA GLY A 86 3.89 13.01 -0.98
C GLY A 86 2.98 13.74 -1.97
N TRP A 87 2.33 13.02 -2.88
CA TRP A 87 1.38 13.55 -3.85
C TRP A 87 0.22 14.25 -3.15
N THR A 88 -0.40 13.60 -2.15
CA THR A 88 -1.44 14.23 -1.34
C THR A 88 -0.99 15.55 -0.75
N LEU A 89 0.20 15.59 -0.14
CA LEU A 89 0.71 16.82 0.46
C LEU A 89 0.92 17.92 -0.59
N VAL A 90 1.63 17.63 -1.67
CA VAL A 90 2.08 18.68 -2.62
C VAL A 90 1.04 19.04 -3.68
N HIS A 91 0.12 18.14 -4.01
CA HIS A 91 -0.91 18.33 -5.03
C HIS A 91 -2.26 18.70 -4.42
N ASP A 92 -2.68 18.01 -3.37
CA ASP A 92 -4.05 18.16 -2.84
C ASP A 92 -4.12 19.12 -1.65
N VAL A 93 -3.03 19.25 -0.88
CA VAL A 93 -3.01 20.08 0.35
C VAL A 93 -2.35 21.44 0.13
N LEU A 94 -1.04 21.48 -0.15
CA LEU A 94 -0.28 22.73 -0.18
C LEU A 94 -0.84 23.80 -1.15
N PRO A 95 -1.35 23.46 -2.36
CA PRO A 95 -1.92 24.45 -3.26
C PRO A 95 -3.19 25.12 -2.72
N ASN A 96 -3.86 24.48 -1.75
CA ASN A 96 -5.12 24.94 -1.18
C ASN A 96 -4.94 25.62 0.19
N VAL A 97 -3.70 25.74 0.69
CA VAL A 97 -3.39 26.48 1.92
C VAL A 97 -3.45 27.98 1.65
N GLY A 98 -4.42 28.65 2.28
CA GLY A 98 -4.50 30.10 2.29
C GLY A 98 -3.58 30.72 3.34
N GLY A 99 -2.84 31.77 2.95
CA GLY A 99 -2.00 32.54 3.88
C GLY A 99 -0.70 31.83 4.26
N ALA A 100 -0.31 31.93 5.54
CA ALA A 100 0.96 31.39 6.02
C ALA A 100 0.93 29.86 6.14
N VAL A 101 1.91 29.20 5.56
CA VAL A 101 2.08 27.74 5.68
C VAL A 101 2.53 27.37 7.09
N SER A 102 1.64 26.72 7.81
CA SER A 102 1.82 26.23 9.18
C SER A 102 1.20 24.84 9.35
N ALA A 103 1.59 24.11 10.39
CA ALA A 103 1.00 22.80 10.69
C ALA A 103 -0.53 22.85 10.82
N GLU A 104 -1.07 23.90 11.44
CA GLU A 104 -2.52 24.08 11.61
C GLU A 104 -3.22 24.32 10.27
N SER A 105 -2.67 25.19 9.42
CA SER A 105 -3.23 25.45 8.09
C SER A 105 -3.19 24.22 7.18
N ILE A 106 -2.11 23.43 7.25
CA ILE A 106 -1.95 22.17 6.52
C ILE A 106 -2.97 21.16 7.01
N ARG A 107 -3.13 20.98 8.33
CA ARG A 107 -4.10 20.06 8.93
C ARG A 107 -5.53 20.43 8.51
N SER A 108 -5.87 21.71 8.58
CA SER A 108 -7.20 22.22 8.20
C SER A 108 -7.55 21.85 6.76
N VAL A 109 -6.62 22.10 5.81
CA VAL A 109 -6.82 21.74 4.40
C VAL A 109 -6.82 20.23 4.19
N ALA A 110 -5.91 19.50 4.85
CA ALA A 110 -5.83 18.04 4.75
C ALA A 110 -7.15 17.36 5.15
N LEU A 111 -7.82 17.82 6.22
CA LEU A 111 -9.14 17.33 6.61
C LEU A 111 -10.22 17.54 5.53
N GLY A 112 -10.04 18.52 4.65
CA GLY A 112 -10.91 18.79 3.51
C GLY A 112 -10.62 17.93 2.26
N VAL A 113 -9.47 17.26 2.19
CA VAL A 113 -9.09 16.43 1.02
C VAL A 113 -10.09 15.30 0.80
N ASP A 114 -10.49 15.10 -0.46
CA ASP A 114 -11.48 14.13 -0.87
C ASP A 114 -11.11 13.52 -2.23
N VAL A 115 -10.08 12.67 -2.23
CA VAL A 115 -9.64 11.93 -3.43
C VAL A 115 -10.39 10.59 -3.50
N PRO A 116 -11.15 10.29 -4.58
CA PRO A 116 -11.89 9.05 -4.73
C PRO A 116 -11.02 7.79 -4.64
N VAL A 117 -11.63 6.67 -4.22
CA VAL A 117 -10.98 5.36 -4.31
C VAL A 117 -10.75 5.02 -5.78
N GLY A 118 -9.55 4.57 -6.11
CA GLY A 118 -9.11 4.25 -7.46
C GLY A 118 -8.25 5.34 -8.12
N ASP A 119 -8.22 6.55 -7.56
CA ASP A 119 -7.49 7.69 -8.14
C ASP A 119 -6.05 7.80 -7.63
N SER A 120 -5.74 7.21 -6.47
CA SER A 120 -4.35 7.03 -6.05
C SER A 120 -3.69 5.90 -6.86
N ILE A 121 -2.36 5.97 -7.04
CA ILE A 121 -1.61 5.02 -7.87
C ILE A 121 -1.66 3.56 -7.39
N ASN A 122 -2.05 3.35 -6.14
CA ASN A 122 -2.25 2.04 -5.51
C ASN A 122 -3.73 1.64 -5.43
N GLY A 123 -4.61 2.26 -6.22
CA GLY A 123 -6.04 2.00 -6.24
C GLY A 123 -6.80 2.50 -5.01
N GLY A 124 -6.12 3.15 -4.06
CA GLY A 124 -6.77 3.81 -2.92
C GLY A 124 -7.33 5.18 -3.30
N GLY A 125 -7.72 5.91 -2.26
CA GLY A 125 -8.03 7.35 -2.32
C GLY A 125 -7.50 8.04 -1.07
N VAL A 126 -7.98 9.26 -0.82
CA VAL A 126 -7.59 10.06 0.34
C VAL A 126 -8.82 10.70 0.96
N LYS A 127 -9.09 10.35 2.21
CA LYS A 127 -10.04 11.04 3.07
C LYS A 127 -9.66 10.84 4.52
N PHE A 128 -9.23 11.91 5.19
CA PHE A 128 -8.86 11.84 6.60
C PHE A 128 -10.09 11.87 7.50
N ALA A 129 -10.16 10.98 8.48
CA ALA A 129 -11.22 11.02 9.48
C ALA A 129 -11.06 12.27 10.36
N GLY A 130 -12.19 12.94 10.62
CA GLY A 130 -12.23 14.17 11.40
C GLY A 130 -12.11 13.96 12.91
N PRO A 131 -12.03 15.06 13.68
CA PRO A 131 -11.93 15.01 15.14
C PRO A 131 -13.05 14.20 15.80
N GLY A 132 -12.68 13.32 16.75
CA GLY A 132 -13.61 12.48 17.50
C GLY A 132 -14.07 11.20 16.78
N ALA A 133 -13.61 10.94 15.56
CA ALA A 133 -13.79 9.64 14.91
C ALA A 133 -12.89 8.57 15.55
N LEU A 134 -13.30 7.29 15.46
CA LEU A 134 -12.50 6.16 15.97
C LEU A 134 -11.10 6.11 15.34
N ASP A 135 -11.02 6.52 14.08
CA ASP A 135 -9.86 6.52 13.22
C ASP A 135 -9.37 7.95 12.90
N GLU A 136 -9.57 8.90 13.82
CA GLU A 136 -9.15 10.30 13.67
C GLU A 136 -7.72 10.41 13.08
N GLY A 137 -7.58 11.21 12.03
CA GLY A 137 -6.31 11.44 11.34
C GLY A 137 -5.84 10.28 10.45
N GLN A 138 -6.53 9.14 10.43
CA GLN A 138 -6.25 8.06 9.47
C GLN A 138 -6.92 8.32 8.13
N ASN A 139 -6.30 7.82 7.06
CA ASN A 139 -6.89 7.83 5.74
C ASN A 139 -7.90 6.68 5.60
N THR A 140 -9.19 7.02 5.62
CA THR A 140 -10.33 6.09 5.52
C THR A 140 -10.50 5.46 4.13
N ARG A 141 -9.78 5.96 3.11
CA ARG A 141 -9.75 5.43 1.73
C ARG A 141 -8.42 4.76 1.38
N ALA A 142 -7.56 4.52 2.38
CA ALA A 142 -6.33 3.78 2.17
C ALA A 142 -6.64 2.36 1.66
N ALA A 143 -5.92 1.93 0.61
CA ALA A 143 -6.03 0.57 0.12
C ALA A 143 -5.28 -0.42 1.03
N ALA A 144 -5.91 -1.57 1.28
CA ALA A 144 -5.30 -2.70 1.96
C ALA A 144 -5.60 -3.98 1.18
N VAL A 145 -4.58 -4.82 1.02
CA VAL A 145 -4.63 -6.06 0.25
C VAL A 145 -4.06 -7.22 1.04
N VAL A 146 -4.48 -8.44 0.67
CA VAL A 146 -3.83 -9.68 1.07
C VAL A 146 -3.14 -10.26 -0.15
N GLY A 147 -1.82 -10.34 -0.10
CA GLY A 147 -1.01 -11.04 -1.10
C GLY A 147 -0.63 -12.44 -0.63
N GLN A 148 -0.39 -13.34 -1.58
CA GLN A 148 0.21 -14.65 -1.32
C GLN A 148 1.50 -14.81 -2.13
N TRP A 149 2.55 -15.33 -1.50
CA TRP A 149 3.74 -15.79 -2.21
C TRP A 149 3.42 -17.03 -3.04
N ARG A 150 3.41 -16.88 -4.37
CA ARG A 150 3.10 -17.95 -5.34
C ARG A 150 4.36 -18.66 -5.83
N ALA A 151 5.49 -17.96 -5.83
CA ALA A 151 6.81 -18.50 -6.06
C ALA A 151 7.84 -17.67 -5.28
N VAL A 152 9.10 -18.11 -5.27
CA VAL A 152 10.18 -17.35 -4.61
C VAL A 152 10.31 -15.96 -5.26
N GLY A 153 10.10 -14.92 -4.47
CA GLY A 153 10.13 -13.53 -4.92
C GLY A 153 8.89 -13.07 -5.71
N VAL A 154 7.86 -13.92 -5.85
CA VAL A 154 6.64 -13.58 -6.62
C VAL A 154 5.43 -13.60 -5.70
N MET A 155 5.02 -12.42 -5.25
CA MET A 155 3.75 -12.22 -4.55
C MET A 155 2.66 -11.83 -5.55
N LYS A 156 1.45 -12.38 -5.35
CA LYS A 156 0.24 -11.93 -6.07
C LYS A 156 -0.86 -11.60 -5.08
N VAL A 157 -1.53 -10.47 -5.31
CA VAL A 157 -2.69 -10.05 -4.52
C VAL A 157 -3.84 -11.02 -4.79
N VAL A 158 -4.47 -11.51 -3.73
CA VAL A 158 -5.61 -12.44 -3.80
C VAL A 158 -6.90 -11.86 -3.22
N TYR A 159 -6.81 -10.74 -2.49
CA TYR A 159 -7.96 -10.04 -1.91
C TYR A 159 -7.63 -8.55 -1.69
N PRO A 160 -8.60 -7.62 -1.80
CA PRO A 160 -9.97 -7.84 -2.27
C PRO A 160 -10.04 -8.10 -3.78
N ALA A 161 -11.20 -8.55 -4.26
CA ALA A 161 -11.38 -9.00 -5.65
C ALA A 161 -10.97 -7.96 -6.69
N ALA A 162 -11.20 -6.67 -6.42
CA ALA A 162 -10.79 -5.58 -7.31
C ALA A 162 -9.26 -5.52 -7.54
N TYR A 163 -8.47 -5.99 -6.57
CA TYR A 163 -7.01 -5.97 -6.60
C TYR A 163 -6.40 -7.32 -7.00
N ALA A 164 -7.20 -8.39 -7.00
CA ALA A 164 -6.71 -9.75 -7.19
C ALA A 164 -6.15 -9.99 -8.60
N GLN A 165 -5.06 -10.77 -8.68
CA GLN A 165 -4.33 -11.15 -9.90
C GLN A 165 -3.88 -12.60 -9.87
#